data_AF-A0A7C1BI92-F1
#
_entry.id   AF-A0A7C1BI92-F1
#
_cell.length_a   1.000
_cell.length_b   1.000
_cell.length_c   1.000
_cell.angle_alpha   90.00
_cell.angle_beta   90.00
_cell.angle_gamma   90.00
#
_symmetry.space_group_name_H-M   'P 1'
#
loop_
_entity.id
_entity.type
_entity.pdbx_description
1 polymer ?
#
loop_
_entity_poly.entity_id
_entity_poly.type
_entity_poly.pdbx_seq_one_letter_code
_entity_poly.pdbx_strand_id
1 'polypeptide(L)'
;MENQIRSRDAKLVPIGNSKGVRIPKALLQKYGLKNSLLIEETDKGLLLRNKEESKLSWEDTYKSMANEKENWDDFNATLLDGLEDEGFEY
;
A
#
# COMPACT_ATOMS: atom_id res chain seq x y z
N MET A 1 -11.43 -1.67 6.35
CA MET A 1 -10.73 -1.34 7.61
C MET A 1 -10.35 0.12 7.58
N GLU A 2 -10.97 0.95 8.42
CA GLU A 2 -10.66 2.38 8.50
C GLU A 2 -9.24 2.59 9.03
N ASN A 3 -8.42 3.31 8.27
CA ASN A 3 -7.12 3.76 8.75
C ASN A 3 -7.34 4.91 9.74
N GLN A 4 -7.40 4.58 11.04
CA GLN A 4 -7.51 5.57 12.10
C GLN A 4 -6.33 6.55 12.03
N ILE A 5 -6.64 7.85 11.97
CA ILE A 5 -5.63 8.92 11.99
C ILE A 5 -4.90 8.85 13.33
N ARG A 6 -3.59 8.57 13.30
CA ARG A 6 -2.72 8.56 14.48
C ARG A 6 -1.93 9.85 14.54
N SER A 7 -2.29 10.74 15.46
CA SER A 7 -1.57 11.98 15.72
C SER A 7 -0.45 11.77 16.75
N ARG A 8 0.70 12.42 16.54
CA ARG A 8 1.83 12.44 17.47
C ARG A 8 2.48 13.81 17.44
N ASP A 9 2.93 14.29 18.59
CA ASP A 9 3.72 15.52 18.67
C ASP A 9 5.08 15.31 18.00
N ALA A 10 5.49 16.30 17.20
CA ALA A 10 6.79 16.32 16.55
C ALA A 10 7.44 17.70 16.75
N LYS A 11 8.73 17.70 17.07
CA LYS A 11 9.51 18.94 17.18
C LYS A 11 10.10 19.32 15.83
N LEU A 12 10.05 20.61 15.52
CA LEU A 12 10.80 21.18 14.40
C LEU A 12 12.28 21.30 14.77
N VAL A 13 13.15 20.87 13.87
CA VAL A 13 14.61 21.00 13.99
C VAL A 13 15.13 22.00 12.96
N PRO A 14 16.11 22.85 13.30
CA PRO A 14 16.72 23.76 12.33
C PRO A 14 17.53 22.98 11.29
N ILE A 15 17.39 23.36 10.01
CA ILE A 15 18.20 22.87 8.90
C ILE A 15 18.60 24.09 8.06
N GLY A 16 19.71 24.74 8.43
CA GLY A 16 20.10 26.02 7.82
C GLY A 16 19.01 27.09 8.00
N ASN A 17 18.59 27.71 6.89
CA ASN A 17 17.48 28.68 6.87
C ASN A 17 16.08 28.03 6.90
N SER A 18 16.01 26.70 6.92
CA SER A 18 14.76 25.93 6.90
C SER A 18 14.52 25.21 8.23
N LYS A 19 13.35 24.57 8.34
CA LYS A 19 13.00 23.65 9.43
C LYS A 19 12.73 22.26 8.87
N GLY A 20 13.04 21.24 9.65
CA GLY A 20 12.69 19.85 9.35
C GLY A 20 11.91 19.19 10.48
N VAL A 21 11.33 18.04 10.18
CA VAL A 21 10.67 17.15 11.16
C VAL A 21 11.40 15.83 11.19
N ARG A 22 11.66 15.29 12.39
CA ARG A 22 12.29 13.96 12.53
C ARG A 22 11.24 12.87 12.36
N ILE A 23 11.38 12.05 11.32
CA ILE A 23 10.51 10.88 11.08
C ILE A 23 11.21 9.62 11.63
N PRO A 24 10.59 8.87 12.55
CA PRO A 24 11.13 7.61 13.04
C PRO A 24 11.35 6.58 11.92
N LYS A 25 12.47 5.84 11.97
CA LYS A 25 12.82 4.79 11.00
C LYS A 25 11.71 3.77 10.78
N ALA A 26 11.01 3.38 11.85
CA ALA A 26 9.88 2.46 11.76
C ALA A 26 8.73 2.98 10.88
N LEU A 27 8.48 4.29 10.87
CA LEU A 27 7.47 4.89 9.99
C LEU A 27 7.96 4.96 8.55
N LEU A 28 9.23 5.30 8.33
CA LEU A 28 9.82 5.29 6.99
C LEU A 28 9.70 3.91 6.35
N GLN A 29 10.02 2.84 7.10
CA GLN A 29 9.91 1.45 6.63
C GLN A 29 8.46 1.04 6.42
N LYS A 30 7.57 1.31 7.38
CA LYS A 30 6.15 0.94 7.29
C LYS A 30 5.47 1.53 6.04
N TYR A 31 5.81 2.76 5.69
CA TYR A 31 5.21 3.47 4.56
C TYR A 31 6.07 3.47 3.29
N GLY A 32 7.19 2.72 3.27
CA GLY A 32 8.08 2.62 2.12
C GLY A 32 8.64 3.97 1.67
N LEU A 33 8.82 4.92 2.58
CA LEU A 33 9.31 6.26 2.29
C LEU A 33 10.82 6.19 2.06
N LYS A 34 11.25 6.50 0.83
CA LYS A 34 12.65 6.48 0.38
C LYS A 34 13.26 7.88 0.49
N ASN A 35 14.20 8.18 -0.41
CA ASN A 35 15.05 9.37 -0.33
C ASN A 35 14.37 10.65 -0.82
N SER A 36 13.31 10.55 -1.64
CA SER A 36 12.59 11.70 -2.18
C SER A 36 11.12 11.60 -1.83
N LEU A 37 10.57 12.71 -1.34
CA LEU A 37 9.18 12.85 -0.96
C LEU A 37 8.57 14.03 -1.70
N LEU A 38 7.29 13.91 -2.03
CA LEU A 38 6.46 15.02 -2.43
C LEU A 38 5.79 15.61 -1.19
N ILE A 39 5.77 16.93 -1.14
CA ILE A 39 5.07 17.72 -0.12
C ILE A 39 3.95 18.45 -0.84
N GLU A 40 2.71 18.18 -0.44
CA GLU A 40 1.52 18.83 -0.98
C GLU A 40 0.86 19.68 0.10
N GLU A 41 0.46 20.88 -0.25
CA GLU A 41 -0.31 21.77 0.62
C GLU A 41 -1.80 21.39 0.55
N THR A 42 -2.40 21.15 1.71
CA THR A 42 -3.82 20.78 1.85
C THR A 42 -4.48 21.63 2.93
N ASP A 43 -5.81 21.65 2.96
CA ASP A 43 -6.58 22.43 3.96
C ASP A 43 -6.26 22.06 5.42
N LYS A 44 -5.78 20.84 5.66
CA LYS A 44 -5.43 20.32 6.99
C LYS A 44 -3.93 20.38 7.30
N GLY A 45 -3.12 20.88 6.38
CA GLY A 45 -1.66 21.00 6.52
C GLY A 45 -0.89 20.36 5.37
N LEU A 46 0.35 19.94 5.65
CA LEU A 46 1.24 19.36 4.66
C LEU A 46 1.08 17.84 4.56
N LEU A 47 0.77 17.33 3.37
CA LEU A 47 0.76 15.91 3.06
C LEU A 47 2.12 15.49 2.50
N LEU A 48 2.77 14.54 3.17
CA LEU A 48 4.00 13.91 2.72
C LEU A 48 3.68 12.56 2.05
N ARG A 49 4.08 12.38 0.80
CA ARG A 49 3.93 11.11 0.08
C ARG A 49 5.18 10.76 -0.72
N ASN A 50 5.32 9.49 -1.08
CA ASN A 50 6.41 9.06 -1.95
C ASN A 50 6.28 9.74 -3.32
N LYS A 51 7.40 10.20 -3.87
CA LYS A 51 7.47 10.66 -5.25
C LYS A 51 7.36 9.40 -6.11
N GLU A 52 6.24 9.23 -6.80
CA GLU A 52 5.84 7.99 -7.48
C GLU A 52 7.02 7.12 -7.93
N GLU A 53 7.25 5.99 -7.24
CA GLU A 53 7.84 4.85 -7.91
C GLU A 53 6.68 4.17 -8.61
N SER A 54 6.58 4.45 -9.92
CA SER A 54 5.90 3.64 -10.92
C SER A 54 5.01 2.56 -10.32
N LYS A 55 3.76 2.91 -10.03
CA LYS A 55 2.73 1.87 -10.11
C LYS A 55 2.92 1.29 -11.50
N LEU A 56 3.21 -0.01 -11.57
CA LEU A 56 3.22 -0.72 -12.84
C LEU A 56 1.95 -0.31 -13.59
N SER A 57 2.08 0.00 -14.88
CA SER A 57 0.89 0.15 -15.71
C SER A 57 0.07 -1.14 -15.55
N TRP A 58 -1.25 -1.07 -15.67
CA TRP A 58 -2.10 -2.26 -15.68
C TRP A 58 -1.57 -3.35 -16.62
N GLU A 59 -0.95 -2.95 -17.74
CA GLU A 59 -0.26 -3.86 -18.65
C GLU A 59 0.92 -4.61 -18.03
N ASP A 60 1.75 -3.92 -17.24
CA ASP A 60 2.92 -4.53 -16.62
C ASP A 60 2.52 -5.40 -15.42
N THR A 61 1.46 -5.02 -14.70
CA THR A 61 0.83 -5.86 -13.67
C THR A 61 0.25 -7.13 -14.29
N TYR A 62 -0.48 -7.02 -15.41
CA TYR A 62 -1.04 -8.16 -16.13
C TYR A 62 0.03 -9.11 -16.64
N LYS A 63 1.11 -8.59 -17.24
CA LYS A 63 2.25 -9.41 -17.70
C LYS A 63 2.93 -10.13 -16.54
N SER A 64 3.06 -9.48 -15.38
CA SER A 64 3.68 -10.09 -14.20
C SER A 64 2.82 -11.23 -13.65
N MET A 65 1.51 -11.01 -13.50
CA MET A 65 0.56 -12.06 -13.11
C MET A 65 0.54 -13.23 -14.09
N ALA A 66 0.57 -12.96 -15.41
CA ALA A 66 0.59 -14.02 -16.43
C ALA A 66 1.89 -14.84 -16.42
N ASN A 67 3.00 -14.28 -15.92
CA ASN A 67 4.29 -14.96 -15.83
C ASN A 67 4.47 -15.71 -14.49
N GLU A 68 3.70 -15.34 -13.46
CA GLU A 68 3.57 -16.14 -12.25
C GLU A 68 2.72 -17.38 -12.54
N LYS A 69 3.31 -18.56 -12.34
CA LYS A 69 2.55 -19.82 -12.32
C LYS A 69 1.90 -19.96 -10.96
N GLU A 70 0.84 -19.19 -10.73
CA GLU A 70 0.06 -19.29 -9.51
C GLU A 70 -0.61 -20.66 -9.46
N ASN A 71 -0.29 -21.43 -8.42
CA ASN A 71 -0.96 -22.69 -8.11
C ASN A 71 -2.13 -22.36 -7.19
N TRP A 72 -3.34 -22.47 -7.72
CA TRP A 72 -4.60 -22.26 -7.02
C TRP A 72 -5.22 -23.58 -6.50
N ASP A 73 -4.46 -24.68 -6.51
CA ASP A 73 -4.95 -26.01 -6.12
C ASP A 73 -5.41 -26.04 -4.65
N ASP A 74 -4.83 -25.18 -3.80
CA ASP A 74 -5.21 -25.00 -2.38
C ASP A 74 -6.66 -24.50 -2.22
N PHE A 75 -7.20 -23.78 -3.22
CA PHE A 75 -8.59 -23.29 -3.20
C PHE A 75 -9.61 -24.39 -3.54
N ASN A 76 -9.18 -25.48 -4.19
CA ASN A 76 -10.06 -26.61 -4.52
C ASN A 76 -10.56 -27.35 -3.26
N ALA A 77 -9.80 -27.33 -2.17
CA ALA A 77 -10.19 -27.98 -0.92
C ALA A 77 -11.47 -27.38 -0.30
N THR A 78 -11.78 -26.12 -0.62
CA THR A 78 -12.96 -25.42 -0.07
C THR A 78 -14.20 -25.56 -0.98
N LEU A 79 -14.03 -25.91 -2.26
CA LEU A 79 -15.14 -26.10 -3.19
C LEU A 79 -15.99 -27.34 -2.85
N LEU A 80 -15.37 -28.36 -2.23
CA LEU A 80 -15.99 -29.66 -1.97
C LEU A 80 -16.89 -29.66 -0.72
N ASP A 81 -16.78 -28.66 0.16
CA ASP A 81 -17.48 -28.63 1.46
C ASP A 81 -18.83 -27.85 1.42
N GLY A 82 -19.25 -27.36 0.24
CA GLY A 82 -20.47 -26.54 0.14
C GLY A 82 -21.22 -26.55 -1.19
N LEU A 83 -20.76 -27.31 -2.18
CA LEU A 83 -21.50 -27.57 -3.42
C LEU A 83 -21.91 -29.05 -3.41
N GLU A 84 -22.94 -29.38 -2.63
CA GLU A 84 -23.70 -30.59 -2.89
C GLU A 84 -24.29 -30.44 -4.30
N ASP A 85 -24.07 -31.44 -5.16
CA ASP A 85 -24.68 -31.56 -6.49
C ASP A 85 -26.21 -31.49 -6.35
N GLU A 86 -26.78 -30.28 -6.32
CA GLU A 86 -28.19 -30.10 -6.67
C GLU A 86 -28.29 -30.34 -8.17
N GLY A 87 -28.54 -31.61 -8.52
CA GLY A 87 -28.80 -32.06 -9.87
C GLY A 87 -29.98 -31.30 -10.47
N PHE A 88 -29.69 -30.20 -11.16
CA PHE A 88 -30.65 -29.51 -11.99
C PHE A 88 -30.85 -30.31 -13.28
N GLU A 89 -31.77 -31.29 -13.24
CA GLU A 89 -32.35 -31.88 -14.46
C GLU A 89 -33.26 -30.84 -15.14
N TYR A 90 -33.01 -30.59 -16.44
CA TYR A 90 -33.91 -29.91 -17.36
C TYR A 90 -34.43 -30.90 -18.41
#